data_AF-A0A966C672-F1
#
_entry.id   AF-A0A966C672-F1
#
_cell.length_a   1.000
_cell.length_b   1.000
_cell.length_c   1.000
_cell.angle_alpha   90.00
_cell.angle_beta   90.00
_cell.angle_gamma   90.00
#
_symmetry.space_group_name_H-M   'P 1'
#
loop_
_entity.id
_entity.type
_entity.pdbx_description
1 polymer ?
#
loop_
_entity_poly.entity_id
_entity_poly.type
_entity_poly.pdbx_seq_one_letter_code
_entity_poly.pdbx_strand_id
1 'polypeptide(L)'
;MHHEISILFHPLNALFALLLGEPSAAWQKAMGVAGQAGVWLPDHVVMALLVVVVVTVLLVIARRGFSLDQPSNLQQCLEMLLSGLRNLGEDVIGHGHGSPFVPFIATLVFFIFTSNL
;
A
#
# COMPACT_ATOMS: atom_id res chain seq x y z
N MET A 1 -17.51 -14.30 -7.20
CA MET A 1 -16.12 -13.88 -7.45
C MET A 1 -15.24 -14.93 -6.78
N HIS A 2 -14.34 -15.57 -7.51
CA HIS A 2 -13.50 -16.64 -6.96
C HIS A 2 -12.47 -16.03 -6.01
N HIS A 3 -12.65 -16.21 -4.71
CA HIS A 3 -11.71 -15.78 -3.65
C HIS A 3 -10.56 -16.77 -3.45
N GLU A 4 -10.44 -17.79 -4.31
CA GLU A 4 -9.62 -18.99 -4.09
C GLU A 4 -8.11 -18.72 -4.01
N ILE A 5 -7.65 -17.53 -4.43
CA ILE A 5 -6.22 -17.16 -4.45
C ILE A 5 -5.88 -16.23 -3.26
N SER A 6 -6.88 -15.67 -2.56
CA SER A 6 -6.62 -14.67 -1.54
C SER A 6 -6.30 -15.27 -0.18
N ILE A 7 -5.00 -15.31 0.12
CA ILE A 7 -4.42 -15.91 1.32
C ILE A 7 -4.98 -15.27 2.61
N LEU A 8 -5.31 -13.98 2.58
CA LEU A 8 -5.72 -13.23 3.77
C LEU A 8 -7.21 -12.89 3.83
N PHE A 9 -7.97 -13.06 2.75
CA PHE A 9 -9.39 -12.69 2.74
C PHE A 9 -10.22 -13.40 3.81
N HIS A 10 -10.12 -14.73 3.87
CA HIS A 10 -10.82 -15.54 4.84
C HIS A 10 -10.37 -15.30 6.29
N PRO A 11 -9.06 -15.38 6.64
CA PRO A 11 -8.65 -15.22 8.03
C PRO A 11 -8.90 -13.81 8.56
N LEU A 12 -8.74 -12.76 7.73
CA LEU A 12 -8.95 -11.39 8.17
C LEU A 12 -10.44 -11.10 8.42
N ASN A 13 -11.32 -11.52 7.51
CA ASN A 13 -12.76 -11.35 7.70
C ASN A 13 -13.29 -12.21 8.86
N ALA A 14 -12.76 -13.42 9.05
CA ALA A 14 -13.09 -14.25 10.21
C ALA A 14 -12.67 -13.59 11.53
N LEU A 15 -11.48 -12.97 11.56
CA LEU A 15 -11.01 -12.20 12.71
C LEU A 15 -11.92 -10.99 13.00
N PHE A 16 -12.35 -10.26 11.96
CA PHE A 16 -13.29 -9.15 12.16
C PHE A 16 -14.65 -9.63 12.64
N ALA A 17 -15.18 -10.72 12.10
CA ALA A 17 -16.43 -11.31 12.59
C ALA A 17 -16.31 -11.75 14.06
N LEU A 18 -15.15 -12.29 14.47
CA LEU A 18 -14.91 -12.67 15.85
C LEU A 18 -14.80 -11.46 16.80
N LEU A 19 -14.12 -10.40 16.38
CA LEU A 19 -13.86 -9.23 17.22
C LEU A 19 -15.02 -8.23 17.28
N LEU A 20 -15.73 -8.06 16.17
CA LEU A 20 -16.74 -7.01 15.97
C LEU A 20 -18.15 -7.57 15.79
N GLY A 21 -18.30 -8.89 15.62
CA GLY A 21 -19.57 -9.55 15.29
C GLY A 21 -19.91 -9.50 13.80
N GLU A 22 -21.14 -9.85 13.46
CA GLU A 22 -21.64 -9.80 12.09
C GLU A 22 -21.77 -8.34 11.59
N PRO A 23 -21.29 -8.03 10.38
CA PRO A 23 -21.40 -6.68 9.83
C PRO A 23 -22.86 -6.35 9.50
N SER A 24 -23.25 -5.08 9.70
CA SER A 24 -24.60 -4.63 9.37
C SER A 24 -24.87 -4.69 7.86
N ALA A 25 -26.12 -4.92 7.46
CA ALA A 25 -26.51 -4.94 6.06
C ALA A 25 -26.21 -3.62 5.32
N ALA A 26 -26.26 -2.48 6.03
CA ALA A 26 -25.89 -1.18 5.50
C ALA A 26 -24.39 -1.11 5.17
N TRP A 27 -23.53 -1.64 6.07
CA TRP A 27 -22.10 -1.71 5.84
C TRP A 27 -21.75 -2.62 4.66
N GLN A 28 -22.32 -3.82 4.63
CA GLN A 28 -22.09 -4.76 3.53
C GLN A 28 -22.50 -4.16 2.18
N LYS A 29 -23.60 -3.39 2.14
CA LYS A 29 -24.02 -2.67 0.94
C LYS A 29 -23.02 -1.57 0.55
N ALA A 30 -22.53 -0.78 1.51
CA ALA A 30 -21.53 0.26 1.26
C ALA A 30 -20.21 -0.31 0.74
N MET A 31 -19.80 -1.46 1.26
CA MET A 31 -18.57 -2.16 0.87
C MET A 31 -18.72 -3.02 -0.40
N GLY A 32 -19.91 -3.07 -1.01
CA GLY A 32 -20.17 -3.86 -2.22
C GLY A 32 -20.14 -5.38 -2.01
N VAL A 33 -20.29 -5.85 -0.77
CA VAL A 33 -20.27 -7.29 -0.38
C VAL A 33 -21.64 -7.76 0.14
N ALA A 34 -22.71 -7.06 -0.23
CA ALA A 34 -24.07 -7.40 0.16
C ALA A 34 -24.41 -8.86 -0.20
N GLY A 35 -24.91 -9.61 0.79
CA GLY A 35 -25.25 -11.02 0.62
C GLY A 35 -24.12 -12.01 0.96
N GLN A 36 -22.96 -11.52 1.38
CA GLN A 36 -21.87 -12.36 1.88
C GLN A 36 -21.85 -12.33 3.42
N ALA A 37 -22.32 -13.41 4.06
CA ALA A 37 -22.35 -13.52 5.51
C ALA A 37 -20.93 -13.44 6.12
N GLY A 38 -20.78 -12.71 7.23
CA GLY A 38 -19.50 -12.54 7.92
C GLY A 38 -18.43 -11.70 7.20
N VAL A 39 -18.71 -11.16 6.00
CA VAL A 39 -17.71 -10.39 5.23
C VAL A 39 -17.79 -8.90 5.58
N TRP A 40 -16.70 -8.39 6.16
CA TRP A 40 -16.52 -7.00 6.54
C TRP A 40 -15.87 -6.18 5.43
N LEU A 41 -14.83 -6.73 4.79
CA LEU A 41 -14.06 -6.06 3.75
C LEU A 41 -14.00 -6.91 2.47
N PRO A 42 -14.14 -6.29 1.30
CA PRO A 42 -13.96 -6.97 0.03
C PRO A 42 -12.50 -7.35 -0.19
N ASP A 43 -12.29 -8.37 -1.01
CA ASP A 43 -10.98 -8.98 -1.25
C ASP A 43 -9.89 -7.99 -1.68
N HIS A 44 -10.17 -7.14 -2.67
CA HIS A 44 -9.23 -6.15 -3.15
C HIS A 44 -8.80 -5.14 -2.07
N VAL A 45 -9.66 -4.82 -1.09
CA VAL A 45 -9.31 -3.96 0.04
C VAL A 45 -8.38 -4.69 1.01
N VAL A 46 -8.67 -5.96 1.31
CA VAL A 46 -7.82 -6.79 2.17
C VAL A 46 -6.42 -6.91 1.57
N MET A 47 -6.33 -7.19 0.26
CA MET A 47 -5.04 -7.30 -0.43
C MET A 47 -4.32 -5.96 -0.54
N ALA A 48 -5.03 -4.85 -0.77
CA ALA A 48 -4.42 -3.51 -0.76
C ALA A 48 -3.83 -3.16 0.62
N LEU A 49 -4.52 -3.51 1.72
CA LEU A 49 -4.00 -3.30 3.07
C LEU A 49 -2.74 -4.14 3.33
N LEU A 50 -2.68 -5.37 2.83
CA LEU A 50 -1.46 -6.18 2.88
C LEU A 50 -0.30 -5.47 2.19
N VAL A 51 -0.50 -4.96 0.98
CA VAL A 51 0.54 -4.23 0.23
C VAL A 51 1.02 -3.00 1.02
N VAL A 52 0.09 -2.23 1.61
CA VAL A 52 0.44 -1.08 2.47
C VAL A 52 1.33 -1.52 3.65
N VAL A 53 0.98 -2.61 4.33
CA VAL A 53 1.79 -3.14 5.44
C VAL A 53 3.17 -3.58 4.95
N VAL A 54 3.25 -4.30 3.84
CA VAL A 54 4.53 -4.77 3.25
C VAL A 54 5.43 -3.60 2.89
N VAL A 55 4.92 -2.62 2.12
CA VAL A 55 5.68 -1.42 1.75
C VAL A 55 6.12 -0.64 2.99
N THR A 56 5.24 -0.48 3.98
CA THR A 56 5.57 0.23 5.23
C THR A 56 6.69 -0.47 5.98
N VAL A 57 6.61 -1.79 6.15
CA VAL A 57 7.65 -2.57 6.84
C VAL A 57 8.98 -2.48 6.10
N LEU A 58 8.97 -2.66 4.78
CA LEU A 58 10.18 -2.55 3.95
C LEU A 58 10.84 -1.18 4.08
N LEU A 59 10.07 -0.09 3.98
CA LEU A 59 10.60 1.27 4.10
C LEU A 59 11.05 1.61 5.53
N VAL A 60 10.38 1.10 6.56
CA VAL A 60 10.80 1.26 7.96
C VAL A 60 12.12 0.54 8.21
N ILE A 61 12.30 -0.67 7.68
CA ILE A 61 13.57 -1.40 7.77
C ILE A 61 14.66 -0.66 7.01
N ALA A 62 14.38 -0.22 5.77
CA ALA A 62 15.31 0.56 4.97
C ALA A 62 15.82 1.80 5.70
N ARG A 63 14.90 2.57 6.32
CA ARG A 63 15.22 3.77 7.09
C ARG A 63 16.21 3.52 8.22
N ARG A 64 16.19 2.34 8.85
CA ARG A 64 17.09 2.00 9.97
C ARG A 64 18.56 1.87 9.54
N GLY A 65 18.80 1.59 8.25
CA GLY A 65 20.14 1.40 7.69
C GLY A 65 20.73 2.62 7.00
N PHE A 66 20.13 3.81 7.16
CA PHE A 66 20.63 5.02 6.51
C PHE A 66 21.89 5.54 7.19
N SER A 67 22.94 5.71 6.39
CA SER A 67 24.24 6.23 6.82
C SER A 67 24.73 7.27 5.82
N LEU A 68 25.31 8.36 6.33
CA LEU A 68 25.92 9.40 5.50
C LEU A 68 27.32 9.01 5.04
N ASP A 69 28.07 8.32 5.90
CA ASP A 69 29.47 7.97 5.64
C ASP A 69 29.61 6.70 4.79
N GLN A 70 28.68 5.75 4.95
CA GLN A 70 28.71 4.45 4.27
C GLN A 70 27.29 4.04 3.82
N PRO A 71 26.79 4.60 2.71
CA PRO A 71 25.43 4.31 2.24
C PRO A 71 25.31 2.86 1.78
N SER A 72 24.23 2.19 2.18
CA SER A 72 23.92 0.83 1.73
C SER A 72 23.42 0.80 0.28
N ASN A 73 23.50 -0.36 -0.38
CA ASN A 73 22.96 -0.54 -1.74
C ASN A 73 21.47 -0.18 -1.85
N LEU A 74 20.70 -0.49 -0.80
CA LEU A 74 19.26 -0.17 -0.76
C LEU A 74 19.05 1.34 -0.65
N GLN A 75 19.82 2.02 0.20
CA GLN A 75 19.78 3.48 0.31
C GLN A 75 20.12 4.15 -1.03
N GLN A 76 21.18 3.72 -1.70
CA GLN A 76 21.57 4.26 -3.02
C GLN A 76 20.46 4.09 -4.07
N CYS A 77 19.79 2.93 -4.07
CA CYS A 77 18.65 2.69 -4.95
C CYS A 77 17.47 3.64 -4.65
N LEU A 78 17.14 3.83 -3.36
CA LEU A 78 16.08 4.75 -2.95
C LEU A 78 16.42 6.22 -3.27
N GLU A 79 17.67 6.64 -3.09
CA GLU A 79 18.14 7.99 -3.41
C GLU A 79 18.09 8.25 -4.92
N MET A 80 18.48 7.25 -5.73
CA MET A 80 18.37 7.31 -7.19
C MET A 80 16.91 7.43 -7.62
N LEU A 81 16.02 6.59 -7.07
CA LEU A 81 14.58 6.67 -7.33
C LEU A 81 14.01 8.03 -6.96
N LEU A 82 14.31 8.53 -5.76
CA LEU A 82 13.80 9.82 -5.28
C LEU A 82 14.31 11.00 -6.12
N SER A 83 15.56 10.94 -6.57
CA SER A 83 16.14 11.92 -7.48
C SER A 83 15.44 11.88 -8.84
N GLY A 84 15.16 10.69 -9.37
CA GLY A 84 14.37 10.51 -10.59
C GLY A 84 12.95 11.08 -10.48
N LEU A 85 12.27 10.84 -9.35
CA LEU A 85 10.93 11.38 -9.11
C LEU A 85 10.92 12.90 -8.95
N ARG A 86 11.96 13.48 -8.34
CA ARG A 86 12.12 14.94 -8.27
C ARG A 86 12.25 15.53 -9.66
N ASN A 87 13.14 15.00 -10.49
CA ASN A 87 13.34 15.47 -11.86
C ASN A 87 12.05 15.33 -12.68
N LEU A 88 11.37 14.19 -12.59
CA LEU A 88 10.08 13.98 -13.24
C LEU A 88 9.03 15.02 -12.80
N GLY A 89 8.98 15.34 -11.50
CA GLY A 89 8.09 16.37 -10.98
C GLY A 89 8.39 17.75 -11.56
N GLU A 90 9.67 18.14 -11.62
CA GLU A 90 10.08 19.43 -12.19
C GLU A 90 9.78 19.53 -13.70
N ASP A 91 9.95 18.42 -14.43
CA ASP A 91 9.70 18.34 -15.87
C ASP A 91 8.20 18.34 -16.24
N VAL A 92 7.37 17.63 -15.47
CA VAL A 92 5.95 17.43 -15.80
C VAL A 92 5.04 18.48 -15.15
N ILE A 93 5.29 18.83 -13.89
CA ILE A 93 4.43 19.75 -13.12
C ILE A 93 4.89 21.19 -13.31
N GLY A 94 6.20 21.40 -13.41
CA GLY A 94 6.82 22.70 -13.59
C GLY A 94 7.85 23.01 -12.52
N HIS A 95 8.80 23.86 -12.91
CA HIS A 95 9.96 24.19 -12.11
C HIS A 95 9.57 24.86 -10.78
N GLY A 96 10.11 24.37 -9.66
CA GLY A 96 9.81 24.83 -8.31
C GLY A 96 8.48 24.33 -7.73
N HIS A 97 7.66 23.65 -8.53
CA HIS A 97 6.34 23.15 -8.13
C HIS A 97 6.27 21.62 -8.03
N GLY A 98 7.26 20.88 -8.53
CA GLY A 98 7.29 19.43 -8.52
C GLY A 98 7.58 18.83 -7.14
N SER A 99 8.49 19.44 -6.37
CA SER A 99 8.98 18.89 -5.11
C SER A 99 7.90 18.47 -4.07
N PRO A 100 6.81 19.24 -3.85
CA PRO A 100 5.76 18.85 -2.91
C PRO A 100 4.99 17.58 -3.31
N PHE A 101 4.96 17.23 -4.59
CA PHE A 101 4.25 16.05 -5.09
C PHE A 101 5.11 14.78 -5.06
N VAL A 102 6.42 14.91 -4.87
CA VAL A 102 7.35 13.76 -4.85
C VAL A 102 6.94 12.69 -3.84
N PRO A 103 6.55 12.99 -2.58
CA PRO A 103 6.09 11.97 -1.64
C PRO A 103 4.83 11.24 -2.12
N PHE A 104 3.90 11.96 -2.75
CA PHE A 104 2.68 11.39 -3.30
C PHE A 104 3.00 10.43 -4.46
N ILE A 105 3.80 10.88 -5.42
CA ILE A 105 4.22 10.08 -6.57
C ILE A 105 5.01 8.85 -6.11
N ALA A 106 5.95 9.01 -5.16
CA ALA A 106 6.72 7.90 -4.59
C ALA A 106 5.80 6.85 -3.96
N THR A 107 4.77 7.28 -3.22
CA THR A 107 3.78 6.37 -2.62
C THR A 107 3.04 5.58 -3.70
N LEU A 108 2.62 6.23 -4.79
CA LEU A 108 1.99 5.54 -5.92
C LEU A 108 2.93 4.53 -6.57
N VAL A 109 4.20 4.92 -6.79
CA VAL A 109 5.21 4.03 -7.37
C VAL A 109 5.38 2.78 -6.52
N PHE A 110 5.62 2.92 -5.20
CA PHE A 110 5.78 1.75 -4.33
C PHE A 110 4.51 0.90 -4.26
N PHE A 111 3.35 1.52 -4.08
CA PHE A 111 2.10 0.80 -3.95
C PHE A 111 1.75 0.00 -5.23
N ILE A 112 1.82 0.66 -6.39
CA ILE A 112 1.49 0.02 -7.67
C ILE A 112 2.54 -1.04 -8.03
N PHE A 113 3.82 -0.72 -7.88
CA PHE A 113 4.90 -1.67 -8.18
C PHE A 113 4.79 -2.94 -7.33
N THR A 114 4.62 -2.81 -6.02
CA THR A 114 4.47 -3.96 -5.12
C THR A 114 3.17 -4.72 -5.36
N SER A 115 2.10 -4.05 -5.79
CA SER A 115 0.83 -4.73 -6.15
C SER A 115 0.94 -5.57 -7.43
N ASN A 116 1.90 -5.28 -8.31
CA ASN A 116 2.08 -5.94 -9.59
C ASN A 116 3.23 -6.97 -9.60
N LEU A 117 3.94 -7.11 -8.48
CA LEU A 117 5.03 -8.07 -8.33
C LEU A 117 4.49 -9.48 -8.04
#